data_AF-A0A7K0A542-F1
#
_entry.id   AF-A0A7K0A542-F1
#
_cell.length_a   1.000
_cell.length_b   1.000
_cell.length_c   1.000
_cell.angle_alpha   90.00
_cell.angle_beta   90.00
_cell.angle_gamma   90.00
#
_symmetry.space_group_name_H-M   'P 1'
#
loop_
_entity.id
_entity.type
_entity.pdbx_description
1 polymer ?
#
loop_
_entity_poly.entity_id
_entity_poly.type
_entity_poly.pdbx_seq_one_letter_code
_entity_poly.pdbx_strand_id
1 'polypeptide(L)'
;MLPRGRLGRKAPSLHSADDCGHVASTIPSGPGERARHRSLDGSVWPMSYLCYGKHRCDMTANTASVRHMEATRTAILDAAVDLFLERQSDGFSVQEVADRAGLTHRTVYRYFPTRQELLGATADRLAPAVVDHRFAEVSTVEEWIDAIGAHFAHTEANLELVRAIVAAQFTSDDMRLFGRDIRDRDAHRWDVFRRQFPHLAERDARRTFATLRHVMSSTSYVLFRLRFGLSPDDATEAIRSAASQIVEQAARRDRAAKQGRRKR
;
A
#
# COMPACT_ATOMS: atom_id res chain seq x y z
N MET A 1 35.92 31.82 -26.70
CA MET A 1 36.81 32.85 -26.11
C MET A 1 36.28 33.17 -24.71
N LEU A 2 37.18 33.12 -23.72
CA LEU A 2 37.04 33.11 -22.24
C LEU A 2 36.64 34.50 -21.64
N PRO A 3 36.35 34.69 -20.31
CA PRO A 3 36.94 34.04 -19.11
C PRO A 3 35.95 33.59 -18.00
N ARG A 4 36.18 32.52 -17.22
CA ARG A 4 37.15 32.24 -16.11
C ARG A 4 37.12 33.22 -14.92
N GLY A 5 36.40 32.84 -13.86
CA GLY A 5 36.47 33.44 -12.51
C GLY A 5 36.45 32.35 -11.43
N ARG A 6 37.54 32.27 -10.64
CA ARG A 6 37.72 31.42 -9.44
C ARG A 6 37.07 32.08 -8.23
N LEU A 7 36.31 31.31 -7.43
CA LEU A 7 36.13 31.58 -6.00
C LEU A 7 36.10 30.25 -5.24
N GLY A 8 37.11 30.04 -4.39
CA GLY A 8 37.17 28.90 -3.47
C GLY A 8 36.34 29.15 -2.22
N ARG A 9 35.72 28.10 -1.70
CA ARG A 9 35.25 28.04 -0.31
C ARG A 9 35.61 26.67 0.28
N LYS A 10 36.34 26.73 1.39
CA LYS A 10 36.77 25.61 2.23
C LYS A 10 35.56 24.92 2.87
N ALA A 11 35.60 23.59 2.91
CA ALA A 11 34.67 22.79 3.71
C ALA A 11 35.01 22.89 5.21
N PRO A 12 34.03 23.02 6.12
CA PRO A 12 34.27 22.98 7.56
C PRO A 12 34.36 21.53 8.05
N SER A 13 35.32 21.32 8.95
CA SER A 13 35.65 20.07 9.66
C SER A 13 34.52 19.62 10.59
N LEU A 14 34.19 18.33 10.54
CA LEU A 14 33.30 17.65 11.48
C LEU A 14 33.93 17.60 12.87
N HIS A 15 33.25 18.17 13.87
CA HIS A 15 33.58 18.02 15.29
C HIS A 15 32.76 16.88 15.93
N SER A 16 33.43 16.29 16.91
CA SER A 16 33.09 15.11 17.72
C SER A 16 31.66 15.12 18.27
N ALA A 17 31.03 13.95 18.24
CA ALA A 17 29.80 13.66 18.94
C ALA A 17 30.13 13.29 20.39
N ASP A 18 30.17 14.27 21.28
CA ASP A 18 30.21 14.07 22.74
C ASP A 18 29.36 15.15 23.41
N ASP A 19 28.04 15.00 23.39
CA ASP A 19 27.18 15.66 24.37
C ASP A 19 25.81 14.95 24.50
N CYS A 20 25.73 13.96 25.39
CA CYS A 20 24.50 13.60 26.09
C CYS A 20 24.86 12.93 27.42
N GLY A 21 24.60 13.64 28.51
CA GLY A 21 24.95 13.27 29.87
C GLY A 21 24.19 12.08 30.44
N HIS A 22 24.93 11.33 31.26
CA HIS A 22 24.58 10.73 32.56
C HIS A 22 23.30 9.87 32.67
N VAL A 23 23.50 8.55 32.65
CA VAL A 23 23.02 7.66 33.72
C VAL A 23 24.17 6.71 34.11
N ALA A 24 24.51 6.71 35.39
CA ALA A 24 25.67 6.03 35.95
C ALA A 24 25.57 4.49 35.85
N SER A 25 26.53 3.86 35.17
CA SER A 25 26.78 2.42 35.29
C SER A 25 27.83 2.18 36.36
N THR A 26 27.44 1.61 37.50
CA THR A 26 28.37 1.05 38.48
C THR A 26 29.03 -0.19 37.86
N ILE A 27 30.34 -0.13 37.61
CA ILE A 27 31.15 -1.25 37.17
C ILE A 27 31.40 -2.16 38.41
N PRO A 28 31.13 -3.47 38.37
CA PRO A 28 31.53 -4.36 39.45
C PRO A 28 33.02 -4.71 39.32
N SER A 29 33.78 -4.43 40.38
CA SER A 29 35.19 -4.79 40.52
C SER A 29 35.31 -6.20 41.12
N GLY A 30 35.49 -7.23 40.30
CA GLY A 30 35.91 -8.56 40.78
C GLY A 30 35.43 -9.74 39.92
N PRO A 31 36.24 -10.80 39.75
CA PRO A 31 35.85 -11.98 38.99
C PRO A 31 34.99 -12.89 39.87
N GLY A 32 33.66 -12.89 39.70
CA GLY A 32 32.81 -13.88 40.38
C GLY A 32 31.33 -13.57 40.55
N GLU A 33 30.85 -12.35 40.27
CA GLU A 33 29.43 -12.02 40.48
C GLU A 33 28.63 -12.00 39.18
N ARG A 34 27.68 -12.94 39.08
CA ARG A 34 26.65 -12.95 38.03
C ARG A 34 25.56 -11.94 38.38
N ALA A 35 25.41 -10.91 37.54
CA ALA A 35 24.25 -10.03 37.59
C ALA A 35 22.95 -10.86 37.39
N ARG A 36 22.12 -10.91 38.42
CA ARG A 36 20.81 -11.56 38.38
C ARG A 36 19.81 -10.61 37.73
N HIS A 37 19.46 -10.85 36.47
CA HIS A 37 18.27 -10.24 35.88
C HIS A 37 17.03 -11.00 36.38
N ARG A 38 16.17 -10.30 37.12
CA ARG A 38 14.83 -10.76 37.50
C ARG A 38 13.85 -9.98 36.62
N SER A 39 13.01 -10.66 35.84
CA SER A 39 11.91 -10.01 35.13
C SER A 39 10.83 -9.58 36.13
N LEU A 40 10.10 -8.50 35.82
CA LEU A 40 9.05 -7.93 36.67
C LEU A 40 7.66 -8.59 36.48
N ASP A 41 7.52 -9.67 35.71
CA ASP A 41 6.19 -10.28 35.44
C ASP A 41 6.08 -11.81 35.64
N GLY A 42 7.13 -12.49 36.12
CA GLY A 42 7.04 -13.92 36.47
C GLY A 42 6.76 -14.89 35.32
N SER A 43 6.85 -14.47 34.05
CA SER A 43 6.65 -15.39 32.91
C SER A 43 7.93 -16.17 32.56
N VAL A 44 7.83 -17.50 32.60
CA VAL A 44 8.88 -18.45 32.23
C VAL A 44 8.73 -18.82 30.76
N TRP A 45 9.67 -18.40 29.91
CA TRP A 45 9.72 -18.85 28.52
C TRP A 45 10.57 -20.11 28.40
N PRO A 46 10.10 -21.17 27.72
CA PRO A 46 10.85 -22.41 27.60
C PRO A 46 12.15 -22.21 26.80
N MET A 47 13.21 -22.68 27.44
CA MET A 47 14.60 -22.64 27.01
C MET A 47 14.85 -23.61 25.83
N SER A 48 14.31 -23.32 24.64
CA SER A 48 14.58 -24.12 23.43
C SER A 48 15.19 -23.36 22.26
N TYR A 49 15.71 -22.15 22.50
CA TYR A 49 16.66 -21.51 21.57
C TYR A 49 18.00 -21.24 22.27
N LEU A 50 18.61 -22.32 22.77
CA LEU A 50 20.06 -22.34 22.98
C LEU A 50 20.72 -22.46 21.61
N CYS A 51 20.94 -21.31 20.96
CA CYS A 51 21.98 -21.19 19.93
C CYS A 51 23.34 -21.48 20.59
N TYR A 52 23.81 -22.71 20.40
CA TYR A 52 25.18 -23.09 20.71
C TYR A 52 26.08 -22.58 19.58
N GLY A 53 26.98 -21.64 19.89
CA GLY A 53 28.14 -21.35 19.02
C GLY A 53 28.39 -19.89 18.66
N LYS A 54 29.24 -19.23 19.46
CA LYS A 54 30.33 -18.33 19.02
C LYS A 54 30.08 -17.31 17.89
N HIS A 55 28.94 -16.63 17.84
CA HIS A 55 28.85 -15.37 17.09
C HIS A 55 28.14 -14.33 17.96
N ARG A 56 28.80 -13.17 18.15
CA ARG A 56 28.10 -11.97 18.62
C ARG A 56 26.92 -11.77 17.66
N CYS A 57 25.69 -11.83 18.17
CA CYS A 57 24.52 -11.34 17.43
C CYS A 57 24.71 -9.83 17.27
N ASP A 58 25.36 -9.47 16.17
CA ASP A 58 25.60 -8.09 15.80
C ASP A 58 24.29 -7.53 15.25
N MET A 59 23.54 -6.80 16.09
CA MET A 59 22.29 -6.17 15.69
C MET A 59 22.47 -5.17 14.52
N THR A 60 23.70 -4.75 14.23
CA THR A 60 24.04 -3.90 13.07
C THR A 60 24.09 -4.67 11.74
N ALA A 61 24.48 -5.95 11.76
CA ALA A 61 24.50 -6.79 10.56
C ALA A 61 23.09 -7.14 10.06
N ASN A 62 22.14 -7.30 10.98
CA ASN A 62 20.74 -7.58 10.64
C ASN A 62 20.07 -6.37 9.96
N THR A 63 20.38 -5.15 10.41
CA THR A 63 19.83 -3.92 9.82
C THR A 63 20.44 -3.60 8.45
N ALA A 64 21.73 -3.86 8.23
CA ALA A 64 22.36 -3.72 6.92
C ALA A 64 21.83 -4.71 5.87
N SER A 65 21.61 -5.97 6.28
CA SER A 65 21.02 -7.02 5.43
C SER A 65 19.58 -6.69 5.02
N VAL A 66 18.74 -6.26 5.98
CA VAL A 66 17.36 -5.82 5.70
C VAL A 66 17.34 -4.62 4.75
N ARG A 67 18.20 -3.61 4.97
CA ARG A 67 18.30 -2.45 4.07
C ARG A 67 18.71 -2.85 2.65
N HIS A 68 19.67 -3.77 2.50
CA HIS A 68 20.07 -4.26 1.19
C HIS A 68 18.96 -5.05 0.48
N MET A 69 18.20 -5.85 1.23
CA MET A 69 17.03 -6.56 0.69
C MET A 69 15.94 -5.59 0.20
N GLU A 70 15.62 -4.57 0.99
CA GLU A 70 14.64 -3.53 0.62
C GLU A 70 15.10 -2.70 -0.58
N ALA A 71 16.39 -2.33 -0.63
CA ALA A 71 16.96 -1.62 -1.78
C ALA A 71 16.87 -2.46 -3.06
N THR A 72 17.16 -3.77 -2.98
CA THR A 72 17.06 -4.68 -4.12
C THR A 72 15.60 -4.83 -4.58
N ARG A 73 14.67 -4.99 -3.62
CA ARG A 73 13.24 -5.05 -3.92
C ARG A 73 12.76 -3.78 -4.61
N THR A 74 13.22 -2.61 -4.14
CA THR A 74 12.90 -1.30 -4.72
C THR A 74 13.42 -1.19 -6.15
N ALA A 75 14.67 -1.56 -6.40
CA ALA A 75 15.27 -1.54 -7.74
C ALA A 75 14.53 -2.43 -8.74
N ILE A 76 14.08 -3.62 -8.31
CA ILE A 76 13.24 -4.51 -9.13
C ILE A 76 11.91 -3.82 -9.49
N LEU A 77 11.26 -3.18 -8.52
CA LEU A 77 9.99 -2.49 -8.74
C LEU A 77 10.14 -1.23 -9.60
N ASP A 78 11.24 -0.47 -9.44
CA ASP A 78 11.54 0.71 -10.28
C ASP A 78 11.67 0.28 -11.75
N ALA A 79 12.50 -0.73 -12.01
CA ALA A 79 12.68 -1.30 -13.35
C ALA A 79 11.35 -1.80 -13.95
N ALA A 80 10.51 -2.46 -13.14
CA ALA A 80 9.22 -2.93 -13.59
C ALA A 80 8.23 -1.80 -13.88
N VAL A 81 8.23 -0.73 -13.08
CA VAL A 81 7.42 0.48 -13.33
C VAL A 81 7.84 1.14 -14.64
N ASP A 82 9.14 1.35 -14.86
CA ASP A 82 9.65 1.97 -16.09
C ASP A 82 9.21 1.18 -17.33
N LEU A 83 9.42 -0.14 -17.30
CA LEU A 83 8.98 -1.04 -18.37
C LEU A 83 7.47 -0.99 -18.61
N PHE A 84 6.68 -0.91 -17.54
CA PHE A 84 5.23 -0.84 -17.61
C PHE A 84 4.75 0.46 -18.27
N LEU A 85 5.38 1.59 -17.96
CA LEU A 85 5.09 2.89 -18.54
C LEU A 85 5.55 2.99 -20.01
N GLU A 86 6.65 2.32 -20.37
CA GLU A 86 7.19 2.31 -21.74
C GLU A 86 6.34 1.51 -22.74
N ARG A 87 5.74 0.37 -22.33
CA ARG A 87 5.26 -0.65 -23.27
C ARG A 87 3.74 -0.83 -23.40
N GLN A 88 2.94 0.03 -22.77
CA GLN A 88 1.48 0.20 -22.95
C GLN A 88 0.73 -0.92 -23.72
N SER A 89 0.65 -2.15 -23.19
CA SER A 89 -0.43 -3.15 -23.40
C SER A 89 -0.03 -4.57 -23.00
N ASP A 90 1.22 -4.98 -23.25
CA ASP A 90 1.61 -6.40 -23.15
C ASP A 90 2.30 -6.75 -21.82
N GLY A 91 2.52 -5.70 -21.00
CA GLY A 91 3.30 -5.77 -19.77
C GLY A 91 4.79 -5.97 -20.03
N PHE A 92 5.47 -6.58 -19.06
CA PHE A 92 6.90 -6.89 -19.12
C PHE A 92 7.16 -8.37 -18.81
N SER A 93 8.30 -8.89 -19.23
CA SER A 93 8.83 -10.19 -18.78
C SER A 93 9.71 -10.02 -17.53
N VAL A 94 9.81 -11.08 -16.73
CA VAL A 94 10.70 -11.09 -15.55
C VAL A 94 12.16 -10.94 -15.97
N GLN A 95 12.53 -11.44 -17.16
CA GLN A 95 13.87 -11.29 -17.72
C GLN A 95 14.20 -9.83 -18.04
N GLU A 96 13.28 -9.09 -18.68
CA GLU A 96 13.49 -7.67 -18.99
C GLU A 96 13.66 -6.84 -17.71
N VAL A 97 12.89 -7.15 -16.66
CA VAL A 97 13.04 -6.48 -15.36
C VAL A 97 14.41 -6.79 -14.74
N ALA A 98 14.87 -8.04 -14.82
CA ALA A 98 16.18 -8.43 -14.33
C ALA A 98 17.30 -7.68 -15.06
N ASP A 99 17.26 -7.64 -16.39
CA ASP A 99 18.23 -6.96 -17.23
C ASP A 99 18.27 -5.45 -16.92
N ARG A 100 17.09 -4.82 -16.80
CA ARG A 100 16.94 -3.40 -16.46
C ARG A 100 17.49 -3.06 -15.08
N ALA A 101 17.23 -3.92 -14.09
CA ALA A 101 17.71 -3.75 -12.72
C ALA A 101 19.19 -4.12 -12.53
N GLY A 102 19.86 -4.67 -13.55
CA GLY A 102 21.22 -5.19 -13.43
C GLY A 102 21.31 -6.43 -12.51
N LEU A 103 20.25 -7.22 -12.45
CA LEU A 103 20.11 -8.40 -11.60
C LEU A 103 19.99 -9.68 -12.42
N THR A 104 20.19 -10.82 -11.76
CA THR A 104 19.90 -12.12 -12.38
C THR A 104 18.41 -12.45 -12.26
N HIS A 105 17.89 -13.22 -13.22
CA HIS A 105 16.53 -13.74 -13.20
C HIS A 105 16.20 -14.49 -11.89
N ARG A 106 17.16 -15.27 -11.38
CA ARG A 106 17.05 -15.97 -10.08
C ARG A 106 16.88 -15.01 -8.90
N THR A 107 17.57 -13.86 -8.93
CA THR A 107 17.43 -12.85 -7.88
C THR A 107 16.03 -12.24 -7.89
N VAL A 108 15.46 -11.94 -9.07
CA VAL A 108 14.09 -11.41 -9.16
C VAL A 108 13.07 -12.39 -8.58
N TYR A 109 13.15 -13.67 -8.95
CA TYR A 109 12.26 -14.71 -8.41
C TYR A 109 12.37 -14.93 -6.90
N ARG A 110 13.52 -14.59 -6.28
CA ARG A 110 13.65 -14.61 -4.82
C ARG A 110 12.73 -13.59 -4.14
N TYR A 111 12.49 -12.44 -4.77
CA TYR A 111 11.61 -11.39 -4.23
C TYR A 111 10.18 -11.48 -4.71
N PHE A 112 9.98 -11.98 -5.94
CA PHE A 112 8.68 -12.11 -6.60
C PHE A 112 8.61 -13.50 -7.24
N PRO A 113 8.18 -14.53 -6.50
CA PRO A 113 8.11 -15.92 -6.95
C PRO A 113 7.38 -16.15 -8.27
N THR A 114 6.42 -15.28 -8.62
CA THR A 114 5.66 -15.36 -9.86
C THR A 114 5.67 -14.02 -10.61
N ARG A 115 5.47 -14.08 -11.94
CA ARG A 115 5.30 -12.87 -12.76
C ARG A 115 4.08 -12.07 -12.28
N GLN A 116 3.01 -12.75 -11.89
CA GLN A 116 1.78 -12.15 -11.39
C GLN A 116 2.02 -11.39 -10.08
N GLU A 117 2.83 -11.91 -9.16
CA GLU A 117 3.22 -11.19 -7.94
C GLU A 117 4.05 -9.94 -8.22
N LEU A 118 4.98 -10.00 -9.18
CA LEU A 118 5.74 -8.83 -9.60
C LEU A 118 4.80 -7.79 -10.23
N LEU A 119 3.93 -8.22 -11.15
CA LEU A 119 2.97 -7.34 -11.81
C LEU A 119 1.99 -6.70 -10.81
N GLY A 120 1.50 -7.46 -9.83
CA GLY A 120 0.65 -6.96 -8.76
C GLY A 120 1.34 -5.91 -7.89
N ALA A 121 2.59 -6.17 -7.51
CA ALA A 121 3.38 -5.21 -6.75
C ALA A 121 3.73 -3.94 -7.54
N THR A 122 3.96 -4.06 -8.86
CA THR A 122 4.16 -2.91 -9.75
C THR A 122 2.88 -2.08 -9.87
N ALA A 123 1.72 -2.73 -10.06
CA ALA A 123 0.43 -2.06 -10.10
C ALA A 123 0.10 -1.34 -8.78
N ASP A 124 0.44 -1.96 -7.63
CA ASP A 124 0.29 -1.33 -6.31
C ASP A 124 1.13 -0.07 -6.19
N ARG A 125 2.37 -0.11 -6.70
CA ARG A 125 3.26 1.05 -6.68
C ARG A 125 2.76 2.20 -7.56
N LEU A 126 2.01 1.90 -8.61
CA LEU A 126 1.42 2.88 -9.52
C LEU A 126 0.05 3.39 -9.06
N ALA A 127 -0.67 2.63 -8.22
CA ALA A 127 -2.03 2.95 -7.80
C ALA A 127 -2.18 4.36 -7.18
N PRO A 128 -1.27 4.87 -6.32
CA PRO A 128 -1.36 6.23 -5.78
C PRO A 128 -1.31 7.32 -6.87
N ALA A 129 -0.61 7.08 -7.99
CA ALA A 129 -0.49 8.06 -9.07
C ALA A 129 -1.79 8.22 -9.86
N VAL A 130 -2.66 7.20 -9.89
CA VAL A 130 -3.90 7.19 -10.67
C VAL A 130 -5.17 7.33 -9.84
N VAL A 131 -5.03 7.49 -8.53
CA VAL A 131 -6.18 7.73 -7.65
C VAL A 131 -6.06 9.09 -6.97
N ASP A 132 -7.04 9.94 -7.20
CA ASP A 132 -7.14 11.24 -6.53
C ASP A 132 -7.20 11.05 -5.00
N HIS A 133 -6.36 11.80 -4.27
CA HIS A 133 -6.25 11.74 -2.81
C HIS A 133 -7.57 12.01 -2.09
N ARG A 134 -8.42 12.91 -2.60
CA ARG A 134 -9.75 13.22 -2.03
C ARG A 134 -10.68 12.03 -2.09
N PHE A 135 -10.47 11.15 -3.06
CA PHE A 135 -11.19 9.90 -3.17
C PHE A 135 -10.58 8.81 -2.27
N ALA A 136 -9.29 8.89 -1.95
CA ALA A 136 -8.58 7.96 -1.09
C ALA A 136 -8.85 8.17 0.40
N GLU A 137 -8.92 9.42 0.84
CA GLU A 137 -8.96 9.81 2.25
C GLU A 137 -10.29 10.49 2.59
N VAL A 138 -11.35 9.70 2.71
CA VAL A 138 -12.72 10.16 2.99
C VAL A 138 -13.10 9.88 4.44
N SER A 139 -13.88 10.77 5.06
CA SER A 139 -14.38 10.60 6.43
C SER A 139 -15.85 10.19 6.48
N THR A 140 -16.61 10.46 5.41
CA THR A 140 -18.02 10.09 5.25
C THR A 140 -18.28 9.39 3.91
N VAL A 141 -19.40 8.69 3.78
CA VAL A 141 -19.80 8.11 2.49
C VAL A 141 -20.22 9.21 1.50
N GLU A 142 -20.80 10.31 1.98
CA GLU A 142 -21.15 11.49 1.19
C GLU A 142 -19.90 12.11 0.54
N GLU A 143 -18.84 12.36 1.32
CA GLU A 143 -17.56 12.85 0.79
C GLU A 143 -17.00 11.91 -0.29
N TRP A 144 -17.17 10.61 -0.12
CA TRP A 144 -16.72 9.62 -1.09
C TRP A 144 -17.48 9.72 -2.42
N ILE A 145 -18.80 9.94 -2.37
CA ILE A 145 -19.64 10.17 -3.57
C ILE A 145 -19.28 11.52 -4.21
N ASP A 146 -19.09 12.56 -3.42
CA ASP A 146 -18.77 13.90 -3.92
C ASP A 146 -17.42 13.91 -4.67
N ALA A 147 -16.45 13.12 -4.19
CA ALA A 147 -15.14 12.96 -4.80
C ALA A 147 -15.14 12.19 -6.14
N ILE A 148 -16.25 11.53 -6.55
CA ILE A 148 -16.35 10.75 -7.79
C ILE A 148 -15.91 11.55 -9.02
N GLY A 149 -16.40 12.79 -9.15
CA GLY A 149 -16.13 13.62 -10.33
C GLY A 149 -14.64 13.94 -10.48
N ALA A 150 -14.01 14.40 -9.41
CA ALA A 150 -12.58 14.64 -9.36
C ALA A 150 -11.76 13.36 -9.62
N HIS A 151 -12.16 12.25 -8.99
CA HIS A 151 -11.47 10.97 -9.16
C HIS A 151 -11.49 10.48 -10.61
N PHE A 152 -12.64 10.56 -11.28
CA PHE A 152 -12.75 10.08 -12.65
C PHE A 152 -12.21 11.05 -13.68
N ALA A 153 -12.20 12.36 -13.41
CA ALA A 153 -11.40 13.30 -14.21
C ALA A 153 -9.91 12.96 -14.15
N HIS A 154 -9.38 12.65 -12.95
CA HIS A 154 -8.00 12.20 -12.78
C HIS A 154 -7.74 10.84 -13.43
N THR A 155 -8.70 9.92 -13.35
CA THR A 155 -8.65 8.61 -14.01
C THR A 155 -8.59 8.76 -15.52
N GLU A 156 -9.43 9.60 -16.11
CA GLU A 156 -9.47 9.85 -17.56
C GLU A 156 -8.18 10.51 -18.05
N ALA A 157 -7.63 11.47 -17.28
CA ALA A 157 -6.33 12.08 -17.59
C ALA A 157 -5.17 11.06 -17.60
N ASN A 158 -5.34 9.92 -16.94
CA ASN A 158 -4.36 8.83 -16.84
C ASN A 158 -4.91 7.51 -17.44
N LEU A 159 -5.86 7.58 -18.38
CA LEU A 159 -6.66 6.43 -18.79
C LEU A 159 -5.81 5.26 -19.28
N GLU A 160 -4.76 5.50 -20.06
CA GLU A 160 -3.89 4.43 -20.57
C GLU A 160 -3.18 3.66 -19.44
N LEU A 161 -2.68 4.39 -18.43
CA LEU A 161 -2.06 3.79 -17.25
C LEU A 161 -3.09 3.00 -16.44
N VAL A 162 -4.28 3.57 -16.23
CA VAL A 162 -5.38 2.90 -15.52
C VAL A 162 -5.80 1.63 -16.27
N ARG A 163 -5.94 1.68 -17.59
CA ARG A 163 -6.28 0.52 -18.42
C ARG A 163 -5.26 -0.60 -18.28
N ALA A 164 -3.97 -0.26 -18.31
CA ALA A 164 -2.92 -1.25 -18.11
C ALA A 164 -2.99 -1.89 -16.72
N ILE A 165 -3.23 -1.11 -15.66
CA ILE A 165 -3.42 -1.60 -14.29
C ILE A 165 -4.65 -2.52 -14.19
N VAL A 166 -5.77 -2.13 -14.80
CA VAL A 166 -7.00 -2.92 -14.84
C VAL A 166 -6.79 -4.21 -15.66
N ALA A 167 -6.10 -4.17 -16.79
CA ALA A 167 -5.78 -5.36 -17.57
C ALA A 167 -4.91 -6.34 -16.75
N ALA A 168 -3.89 -5.83 -16.05
CA ALA A 168 -3.03 -6.62 -15.19
C ALA A 168 -3.84 -7.38 -14.11
N GLN A 169 -4.82 -6.72 -13.50
CA GLN A 169 -5.72 -7.32 -12.48
C GLN A 169 -6.45 -8.58 -12.97
N PHE A 170 -6.79 -8.66 -14.26
CA PHE A 170 -7.50 -9.80 -14.84
C PHE A 170 -6.58 -10.92 -15.35
N THR A 171 -5.26 -10.73 -15.31
CA THR A 171 -4.29 -11.77 -15.71
C THR A 171 -3.94 -12.74 -14.57
N SER A 172 -4.53 -12.57 -13.39
CA SER A 172 -4.33 -13.41 -12.21
C SER A 172 -5.65 -14.04 -11.77
N ASP A 173 -5.63 -15.34 -11.45
CA ASP A 173 -6.74 -16.03 -10.79
C ASP A 173 -6.91 -15.57 -9.32
N ASP A 174 -5.89 -14.91 -8.76
CA ASP A 174 -5.95 -14.29 -7.46
C ASP A 174 -5.83 -12.76 -7.56
N MET A 175 -6.99 -12.10 -7.61
CA MET A 175 -7.08 -10.65 -7.55
C MET A 175 -6.58 -10.05 -6.23
N ARG A 176 -6.35 -10.85 -5.18
CA ARG A 176 -5.78 -10.39 -3.91
C ARG A 176 -4.28 -10.12 -4.01
N LEU A 177 -3.62 -10.55 -5.09
CA LEU A 177 -2.23 -10.19 -5.38
C LEU A 177 -2.10 -8.72 -5.82
N PHE A 178 -3.22 -8.11 -6.23
CA PHE A 178 -3.33 -6.68 -6.49
C PHE A 178 -3.97 -6.00 -5.27
N GLY A 179 -3.49 -4.81 -4.96
CA GLY A 179 -4.15 -3.86 -4.08
C GLY A 179 -3.83 -4.02 -2.61
N ARG A 180 -2.57 -4.21 -2.19
CA ARG A 180 -2.24 -4.16 -0.76
C ARG A 180 -2.68 -2.83 -0.13
N ASP A 181 -2.37 -1.72 -0.78
CA ASP A 181 -2.86 -0.38 -0.40
C ASP A 181 -4.37 -0.23 -0.62
N ILE A 182 -4.93 -0.91 -1.64
CA ILE A 182 -6.38 -0.92 -1.87
C ILE A 182 -7.11 -1.58 -0.70
N ARG A 183 -6.56 -2.65 -0.11
CA ARG A 183 -7.12 -3.31 1.08
C ARG A 183 -7.11 -2.39 2.29
N ASP A 184 -6.02 -1.67 2.52
CA ASP A 184 -5.92 -0.74 3.65
C ASP A 184 -6.90 0.43 3.49
N ARG A 185 -7.03 0.97 2.27
CA ARG A 185 -8.04 1.97 1.93
C ARG A 185 -9.46 1.44 2.09
N ASP A 186 -9.71 0.21 1.68
CA ASP A 186 -11.02 -0.42 1.79
C ASP A 186 -11.36 -0.77 3.25
N ALA A 187 -10.37 -1.04 4.10
CA ALA A 187 -10.58 -1.18 5.54
C ALA A 187 -10.99 0.15 6.18
N HIS A 188 -10.30 1.25 5.86
CA HIS A 188 -10.70 2.59 6.33
C HIS A 188 -12.12 2.98 5.86
N ARG A 189 -12.41 2.76 4.57
CA ARG A 189 -13.75 3.03 4.00
C ARG A 189 -14.83 2.12 4.57
N TRP A 190 -14.48 0.88 4.90
CA TRP A 190 -15.38 -0.03 5.60
C TRP A 190 -15.74 0.52 6.98
N ASP A 191 -14.76 1.02 7.73
CA ASP A 191 -15.02 1.64 9.04
C ASP A 191 -15.90 2.89 8.91
N VAL A 192 -15.64 3.75 7.92
CA VAL A 192 -16.51 4.89 7.58
C VAL A 192 -17.95 4.42 7.30
N PHE A 193 -18.12 3.43 6.42
CA PHE A 193 -19.42 2.88 6.06
C PHE A 193 -20.14 2.24 7.26
N ARG A 194 -19.42 1.50 8.11
CA ARG A 194 -19.99 0.84 9.30
C ARG A 194 -20.40 1.83 10.37
N ARG A 195 -19.65 2.91 10.57
CA ARG A 195 -20.04 4.00 11.49
C ARG A 195 -21.33 4.69 11.04
N GLN A 196 -21.51 4.86 9.73
CA GLN A 196 -22.68 5.52 9.17
C GLN A 196 -23.94 4.63 9.16
N PHE A 197 -23.79 3.32 8.96
CA PHE A 197 -24.90 2.35 8.91
C PHE A 197 -24.80 1.27 10.00
N PRO A 198 -24.77 1.65 11.30
CA PRO A 198 -24.42 0.72 12.38
C PRO A 198 -25.48 -0.38 12.63
N HIS A 199 -26.71 -0.17 12.17
CA HIS A 199 -27.85 -1.08 12.41
C HIS A 199 -28.06 -2.09 11.29
N LEU A 200 -27.41 -1.94 10.13
CA LEU A 200 -27.41 -2.97 9.10
C LEU A 200 -26.83 -4.29 9.63
N ALA A 201 -27.47 -5.40 9.26
CA ALA A 201 -26.93 -6.73 9.50
C ALA A 201 -25.59 -6.89 8.78
N GLU A 202 -24.61 -7.54 9.43
CA GLU A 202 -23.24 -7.69 8.91
C GLU A 202 -23.20 -8.20 7.46
N ARG A 203 -24.03 -9.21 7.15
CA ARG A 203 -24.15 -9.76 5.79
C ARG A 203 -24.58 -8.70 4.76
N ASP A 204 -25.55 -7.88 5.11
CA ASP A 204 -26.08 -6.85 4.21
C ASP A 204 -25.14 -5.65 4.10
N ALA A 205 -24.48 -5.28 5.20
CA ALA A 205 -23.43 -4.26 5.21
C ALA A 205 -22.27 -4.66 4.28
N ARG A 206 -21.76 -5.89 4.39
CA ARG A 206 -20.68 -6.40 3.52
C ARG A 206 -21.05 -6.36 2.04
N ARG A 207 -22.25 -6.85 1.70
CA ARG A 207 -22.74 -6.84 0.32
C ARG A 207 -22.87 -5.42 -0.22
N THR A 208 -23.50 -4.53 0.55
CA THR A 208 -23.71 -3.14 0.15
C THR A 208 -22.39 -2.42 -0.06
N PHE A 209 -21.43 -2.57 0.88
CA PHE A 209 -20.11 -1.98 0.77
C PHE A 209 -19.34 -2.50 -0.44
N ALA A 210 -19.31 -3.82 -0.65
CA ALA A 210 -18.62 -4.42 -1.78
C ALA A 210 -19.18 -3.91 -3.13
N THR A 211 -20.52 -3.82 -3.23
CA THR A 211 -21.17 -3.27 -4.43
C THR A 211 -20.81 -1.79 -4.62
N LEU A 212 -20.93 -0.97 -3.57
CA LEU A 212 -20.60 0.46 -3.63
C LEU A 212 -19.14 0.66 -4.07
N ARG A 213 -18.21 -0.03 -3.42
CA ARG A 213 -16.78 0.01 -3.72
C ARG A 213 -16.46 -0.41 -5.15
N HIS A 214 -17.12 -1.45 -5.64
CA HIS A 214 -16.92 -1.92 -7.01
C HIS A 214 -17.48 -0.93 -8.03
N VAL A 215 -18.71 -0.45 -7.85
CA VAL A 215 -19.35 0.54 -8.75
C VAL A 215 -18.50 1.79 -8.88
N MET A 216 -17.95 2.29 -7.77
CA MET A 216 -17.11 3.49 -7.75
C MET A 216 -15.63 3.24 -8.13
N SER A 217 -15.28 2.08 -8.70
CA SER A 217 -13.90 1.74 -9.05
C SER A 217 -13.49 2.21 -10.45
N SER A 218 -12.18 2.43 -10.65
CA SER A 218 -11.61 2.67 -11.98
C SER A 218 -11.87 1.50 -12.95
N THR A 219 -12.00 0.26 -12.45
CA THR A 219 -12.38 -0.90 -13.26
C THR A 219 -13.79 -0.73 -13.85
N SER A 220 -14.76 -0.32 -13.02
CA SER A 220 -16.12 -0.01 -13.49
C SER A 220 -16.08 1.13 -14.50
N TYR A 221 -15.37 2.21 -14.19
CA TYR A 221 -15.21 3.35 -15.10
C TYR A 221 -14.66 2.94 -16.47
N VAL A 222 -13.56 2.19 -16.51
CA VAL A 222 -12.96 1.68 -17.76
C VAL A 222 -13.96 0.82 -18.54
N LEU A 223 -14.77 -0.01 -17.88
CA LEU A 223 -15.80 -0.79 -18.57
C LEU A 223 -16.92 0.10 -19.13
N PHE A 224 -17.43 1.08 -18.36
CA PHE A 224 -18.40 2.06 -18.88
C PHE A 224 -17.86 2.80 -20.11
N ARG A 225 -16.60 3.23 -20.07
CA ARG A 225 -15.93 3.93 -21.18
C ARG A 225 -15.75 3.04 -22.39
N LEU A 226 -15.14 1.87 -22.23
CA LEU A 226 -14.64 1.08 -23.36
C LEU A 226 -15.59 -0.03 -23.81
N ARG A 227 -16.31 -0.65 -22.87
CA ARG A 227 -17.24 -1.76 -23.18
C ARG A 227 -18.62 -1.26 -23.58
N PHE A 228 -19.07 -0.16 -22.99
CA PHE A 228 -20.39 0.44 -23.25
C PHE A 228 -20.33 1.72 -24.08
N GLY A 229 -19.15 2.30 -24.27
CA GLY A 229 -18.96 3.47 -25.14
C GLY A 229 -19.50 4.78 -24.55
N LEU A 230 -19.72 4.85 -23.22
CA LEU A 230 -20.19 6.08 -22.59
C LEU A 230 -19.11 7.16 -22.62
N SER A 231 -19.50 8.42 -22.75
CA SER A 231 -18.58 9.56 -22.60
C SER A 231 -18.00 9.63 -21.17
N PRO A 232 -16.89 10.37 -20.92
CA PRO A 232 -16.36 10.56 -19.57
C PRO A 232 -17.41 11.09 -18.59
N ASP A 233 -18.22 12.05 -19.02
CA ASP A 233 -19.26 12.68 -18.20
C ASP A 233 -20.40 11.69 -17.92
N ASP A 234 -20.89 10.98 -18.94
CA ASP A 234 -21.97 10.00 -18.77
C ASP A 234 -21.53 8.82 -17.91
N ALA A 235 -20.29 8.33 -18.06
CA ALA A 235 -19.75 7.27 -17.22
C ALA A 235 -19.63 7.72 -15.76
N THR A 236 -19.14 8.94 -15.53
CA THR A 236 -19.04 9.54 -14.20
C THR A 236 -20.41 9.69 -13.56
N GLU A 237 -21.39 10.19 -14.29
CA GLU A 237 -22.75 10.40 -13.79
C GLU A 237 -23.48 9.07 -13.54
N ALA A 238 -23.33 8.09 -14.42
CA ALA A 238 -23.89 6.76 -14.21
C ALA A 238 -23.37 6.11 -12.92
N ILE A 239 -22.07 6.21 -12.66
CA ILE A 239 -21.46 5.68 -11.44
C ILE A 239 -21.91 6.48 -10.20
N ARG A 240 -21.95 7.81 -10.28
CA ARG A 240 -22.44 8.68 -9.19
C ARG A 240 -23.88 8.34 -8.82
N SER A 241 -24.78 8.28 -9.82
CA SER A 241 -26.19 7.95 -9.62
C SER A 241 -26.36 6.56 -8.99
N ALA A 242 -25.63 5.56 -9.49
CA ALA A 242 -25.66 4.21 -8.93
C ALA A 242 -25.16 4.18 -7.46
N ALA A 243 -24.06 4.88 -7.16
CA ALA A 243 -23.53 4.98 -5.80
C ALA A 243 -24.55 5.63 -4.85
N SER A 244 -25.16 6.75 -5.24
CA SER A 244 -26.20 7.43 -4.46
C SER A 244 -27.39 6.51 -4.18
N GLN A 245 -27.89 5.79 -5.18
CA GLN A 245 -29.00 4.85 -5.02
C GLN A 245 -28.68 3.71 -4.05
N ILE A 246 -27.47 3.16 -4.10
CA ILE A 246 -26.99 2.13 -3.17
C ILE A 246 -26.99 2.66 -1.73
N VAL A 247 -26.47 3.87 -1.53
CA VAL A 247 -26.34 4.51 -0.21
C VAL A 247 -27.71 4.88 0.37
N GLU A 248 -28.61 5.42 -0.45
CA GLU A 248 -29.99 5.66 -0.03
C GLU A 248 -30.72 4.37 0.38
N GLN A 249 -30.52 3.28 -0.37
CA GLN A 249 -31.11 1.99 -0.02
C GLN A 249 -30.54 1.45 1.29
N ALA A 250 -29.24 1.62 1.53
CA ALA A 250 -28.57 1.28 2.78
C ALA A 250 -29.18 2.07 3.95
N ALA A 251 -29.34 3.39 3.79
CA ALA A 251 -29.93 4.28 4.79
C ALA A 251 -31.38 3.87 5.14
N ARG A 252 -32.20 3.52 4.14
CA ARG A 252 -33.58 3.05 4.38
C ARG A 252 -33.60 1.77 5.20
N ARG A 253 -32.76 0.79 4.86
CA ARG A 253 -32.66 -0.50 5.57
C ARG A 253 -32.12 -0.33 7.00
N ASP A 254 -31.13 0.52 7.19
CA ASP A 254 -30.56 0.83 8.51
C ASP A 254 -31.60 1.43 9.46
N ARG A 255 -32.36 2.45 8.97
CA ARG A 255 -33.46 3.06 9.73
C ARG A 255 -34.54 2.05 10.09
N ALA A 256 -34.92 1.17 9.17
CA ALA A 256 -35.91 0.12 9.43
C ALA A 256 -35.43 -0.87 10.50
N ALA A 257 -34.16 -1.29 10.45
CA ALA A 257 -33.55 -2.16 11.46
C ALA A 257 -33.51 -1.50 12.86
N LYS A 258 -33.18 -0.20 12.91
CA LYS A 258 -33.21 0.59 14.15
C LYS A 258 -34.61 0.65 14.77
N GLN A 259 -35.64 0.87 13.95
CA GLN A 259 -37.04 0.94 14.42
C GLN A 259 -37.56 -0.43 14.84
N GLY A 260 -37.22 -1.51 14.13
CA GLY A 260 -37.60 -2.88 14.48
C GLY A 260 -37.00 -3.34 15.81
N ARG A 261 -35.79 -2.89 16.15
CA ARG A 261 -35.16 -3.14 17.46
C ARG A 261 -35.80 -2.36 18.61
N ARG A 262 -36.42 -1.19 18.37
CA ARG A 262 -37.11 -0.40 19.41
C ARG A 262 -38.50 -0.94 19.76
N LYS A 263 -39.08 -1.79 18.91
CA LYS A 263 -40.41 -2.39 19.10
C LYS A 263 -40.38 -3.79 19.72
N ARG A 264 -39.18 -4.36 19.92
CA ARG A 264 -38.94 -5.64 20.60
C ARG A 264 -38.41 -5.37 21.99
#